data_AF-A0A662EDZ8-F1
#
_entry.id   AF-A0A662EDZ8-F1
#
_cell.length_a   1.000
_cell.length_b   1.000
_cell.length_c   1.000
_cell.angle_alpha   90.00
_cell.angle_beta   90.00
_cell.angle_gamma   90.00
#
_symmetry.space_group_name_H-M   'P 1'
#
loop_
_entity.id
_entity.type
_entity.pdbx_description
1 polymer ?
#
loop_
_entity_poly.entity_id
_entity_poly.type
_entity_poly.pdbx_seq_one_letter_code
_entity_poly.pdbx_strand_id
1 'polypeptide(L)'
;MNAVKALYVIVSVFSLLVFGCVGLADWDPPGPPPLQVLIAAEGVRFPEIPDDGLNGKSELVLVIVARSTAGRAVLQATATLDLESTRGVWDLNLADQLGFECSPPSRILLLYSLTELDNGGQEVLGGVLLSLSRAAMYLWNPALAAGNLAAGVVASYLLPHINGHDNLGSGGMRVDGDVGDFLVEMKGPDGSAQVHLRTIVNEVADTGQCGAPDGEGALEEVPTGEPPTQEKVGRVYEPLYDVYWKIAELQGEGGTRRLSRAQLDRIQRTYMSLLLRSAASVALDYLMQALWEGRDAAAIREAWDQFLRGEQYAQAALWARGQEARDVNMDRALTAYERAAKAAARALSGSSSLQPKSLASVGRAHPSGAFRPAGGWQGLPTRPGNTSPVSQTTGSGFEPSLYLHLLPDYLAVKADSTPAVVAWAVGGEGEVELSVAGAPAGMEWSVEPLGEVPGLFAINLDAQGVPSGHYELTLTATRGGESVSRKLTLWVED
;
A
#
# COMPACT_ATOMS: atom_id res chain seq x y z
N MET A 1 44.89 -35.74 -71.32
CA MET A 1 43.60 -35.01 -71.29
C MET A 1 42.70 -35.30 -70.08
N ASN A 2 43.12 -36.09 -69.07
CA ASN A 2 42.25 -36.46 -67.93
C ASN A 2 42.67 -35.90 -66.56
N ALA A 3 43.73 -35.08 -66.46
CA ALA A 3 44.17 -34.50 -65.18
C ALA A 3 43.60 -33.09 -64.90
N VAL A 4 43.14 -32.37 -65.93
CA VAL A 4 42.73 -30.95 -65.79
C VAL A 4 41.25 -30.81 -65.37
N LYS A 5 40.41 -31.82 -65.66
CA LYS A 5 39.00 -31.80 -65.22
C LYS A 5 38.80 -32.17 -63.75
N ALA A 6 39.73 -32.89 -63.13
CA ALA A 6 39.67 -33.22 -61.70
C ALA A 6 40.02 -32.02 -60.80
N LEU A 7 40.92 -31.13 -61.26
CA LEU A 7 41.31 -29.95 -60.49
C LEU A 7 40.21 -28.87 -60.44
N TYR A 8 39.39 -28.75 -61.50
CA TYR A 8 38.30 -27.77 -61.55
C TYR A 8 37.10 -28.14 -60.65
N VAL A 9 36.87 -29.44 -60.43
CA VAL A 9 35.80 -29.92 -59.53
C VAL A 9 36.23 -29.81 -58.06
N ILE A 10 37.51 -30.04 -57.74
CA ILE A 10 38.02 -29.91 -56.36
C ILE A 10 38.08 -28.44 -55.92
N VAL A 11 38.45 -27.51 -56.81
CA VAL A 11 38.48 -26.07 -56.48
C VAL A 11 37.06 -25.48 -56.35
N SER A 12 36.09 -25.96 -57.14
CA SER A 12 34.70 -25.45 -57.06
C SER A 12 33.95 -25.97 -55.82
N VAL A 13 34.27 -27.17 -55.33
CA VAL A 13 33.69 -27.71 -54.09
C VAL A 13 34.34 -27.10 -52.85
N PHE A 14 35.62 -26.71 -52.91
CA PHE A 14 36.29 -26.02 -51.80
C PHE A 14 35.82 -24.57 -51.62
N SER A 15 35.51 -23.84 -52.70
CA SER A 15 34.95 -22.48 -52.58
C SER A 15 33.51 -22.46 -52.03
N LEU A 16 32.73 -23.53 -52.20
CA LEU A 16 31.40 -23.67 -51.61
C LEU A 16 31.42 -24.15 -50.15
N LEU A 17 32.49 -24.84 -49.72
CA LEU A 17 32.67 -25.27 -48.33
C LEU A 17 33.39 -24.23 -47.45
N VAL A 18 34.20 -23.34 -48.03
CA VAL A 18 34.89 -22.28 -47.29
C VAL A 18 34.09 -20.96 -47.24
N PHE A 19 33.13 -20.74 -48.15
CA PHE A 19 32.20 -19.60 -48.11
C PHE A 19 30.73 -20.00 -47.86
N GLY A 20 30.45 -21.28 -47.58
CA GLY A 20 29.10 -21.82 -47.39
C GLY A 20 28.48 -21.61 -46.00
N CYS A 21 29.20 -21.01 -45.08
CA CYS A 21 28.66 -20.51 -43.82
C CYS A 21 29.06 -19.05 -43.67
N VAL A 22 28.51 -18.16 -44.51
CA VAL A 22 28.12 -16.87 -43.94
C VAL A 22 27.08 -17.27 -42.91
N GLY A 23 27.50 -17.39 -41.65
CA GLY A 23 26.57 -17.45 -40.55
C GLY A 23 25.69 -16.25 -40.75
N LEU A 24 24.46 -16.49 -41.23
CA LEU A 24 23.34 -15.67 -40.84
C LEU A 24 23.40 -15.79 -39.32
N ALA A 25 24.15 -14.88 -38.69
CA ALA A 25 23.95 -14.57 -37.29
C ALA A 25 22.43 -14.49 -37.19
N ASP A 26 21.84 -15.36 -36.37
CA ASP A 26 20.41 -15.36 -36.11
C ASP A 26 20.04 -13.90 -35.88
N TRP A 27 19.44 -13.30 -36.92
CA TRP A 27 18.93 -11.96 -36.84
C TRP A 27 17.62 -12.16 -36.11
N ASP A 28 17.72 -12.28 -34.79
CA ASP A 28 16.55 -12.15 -33.97
C ASP A 28 15.97 -10.78 -34.32
N PRO A 29 14.71 -10.74 -34.80
CA PRO A 29 14.07 -9.48 -35.06
C PRO A 29 14.19 -8.64 -33.77
N PRO A 30 14.65 -7.38 -33.85
CA PRO A 30 14.83 -6.57 -32.66
C PRO A 30 13.52 -6.59 -31.87
N GLY A 31 13.64 -6.87 -30.57
CA GLY A 31 12.49 -6.89 -29.67
C GLY A 31 11.72 -5.56 -29.74
N PRO A 32 10.47 -5.53 -29.27
CA PRO A 32 9.73 -4.27 -29.19
C PRO A 32 10.56 -3.24 -28.40
N PRO A 33 10.61 -1.97 -28.85
CA PRO A 33 11.40 -0.96 -28.17
C PRO A 33 10.88 -0.73 -26.74
N PRO A 34 11.76 -0.45 -25.76
CA PRO A 34 11.35 -0.05 -24.43
C PRO A 34 10.62 1.29 -24.48
N LEU A 35 9.56 1.38 -23.69
CA LEU A 35 8.71 2.56 -23.54
C LEU A 35 8.97 3.19 -22.18
N GLN A 36 9.28 4.49 -22.17
CA GLN A 36 9.20 5.30 -20.96
C GLN A 36 7.78 5.77 -20.79
N VAL A 37 7.15 5.40 -19.68
CA VAL A 37 5.78 5.80 -19.37
C VAL A 37 5.80 6.86 -18.28
N LEU A 38 5.15 7.99 -18.54
CA LEU A 38 4.92 9.05 -17.57
C LEU A 38 3.42 9.28 -17.41
N ILE A 39 3.03 9.78 -16.25
CA ILE A 39 1.70 10.32 -16.02
C ILE A 39 1.81 11.78 -15.64
N ALA A 40 0.94 12.60 -16.21
CA ALA A 40 0.84 14.02 -15.94
C ALA A 40 -0.58 14.38 -15.50
N ALA A 41 -0.68 15.35 -14.60
CA ALA A 41 -1.92 16.03 -14.25
C ALA A 41 -1.76 17.50 -14.66
N GLU A 42 -2.51 17.91 -15.69
CA GLU A 42 -2.38 19.24 -16.27
C GLU A 42 -3.17 20.26 -15.46
N GLY A 43 -4.39 19.92 -15.04
CA GLY A 43 -5.21 20.77 -14.20
C GLY A 43 -6.48 20.09 -13.66
N VAL A 44 -7.11 20.77 -12.71
CA VAL A 44 -8.41 20.41 -12.15
C VAL A 44 -9.42 21.47 -12.55
N ARG A 45 -10.59 21.03 -13.01
CA ARG A 45 -11.75 21.88 -13.25
C ARG A 45 -12.86 21.53 -12.27
N PHE A 46 -13.42 22.54 -11.64
CA PHE A 46 -14.56 22.43 -10.73
C PHE A 46 -15.82 22.89 -11.50
N PRO A 47 -16.71 21.97 -11.93
CA PRO A 47 -17.92 22.34 -12.64
C PRO A 47 -18.87 23.17 -11.76
N GLU A 48 -18.88 22.86 -10.48
CA GLU A 48 -19.51 23.62 -9.41
C GLU A 48 -18.38 24.12 -8.52
N ILE A 49 -18.31 25.44 -8.29
CA ILE A 49 -17.29 26.02 -7.43
C ILE A 49 -17.65 25.58 -6.01
N PRO A 50 -16.77 24.83 -5.32
CA PRO A 50 -16.97 24.45 -3.93
C PRO A 50 -17.19 25.68 -3.04
N ASP A 51 -17.90 25.50 -1.92
CA ASP A 51 -18.16 26.59 -0.97
C ASP A 51 -16.84 27.21 -0.55
N ASP A 52 -16.70 28.53 -0.69
CA ASP A 52 -15.45 29.18 -0.39
C ASP A 52 -15.28 29.26 1.13
N GLY A 53 -14.31 28.51 1.68
CA GLY A 53 -14.01 28.56 3.11
C GLY A 53 -13.92 30.00 3.65
N LEU A 54 -14.14 30.24 4.94
CA LEU A 54 -14.51 31.56 5.56
C LEU A 54 -13.73 32.83 5.10
N ASN A 55 -12.57 32.70 4.49
CA ASN A 55 -11.78 33.79 3.90
C ASN A 55 -12.05 34.06 2.40
N GLY A 56 -13.02 33.37 1.80
CA GLY A 56 -13.36 33.40 0.39
C GLY A 56 -12.38 32.63 -0.51
N LYS A 57 -11.69 31.62 0.03
CA LYS A 57 -10.70 30.81 -0.70
C LYS A 57 -10.78 29.35 -0.31
N SER A 58 -10.63 28.49 -1.31
CA SER A 58 -10.53 27.04 -1.19
C SER A 58 -9.09 26.61 -0.95
N GLU A 59 -8.84 25.82 0.10
CA GLU A 59 -7.56 25.14 0.29
C GLU A 59 -7.64 23.72 -0.24
N LEU A 60 -7.08 23.47 -1.42
CA LEU A 60 -7.23 22.21 -2.13
C LEU A 60 -6.04 21.29 -1.89
N VAL A 61 -6.34 20.00 -1.76
CA VAL A 61 -5.37 18.89 -1.70
C VAL A 61 -5.72 17.84 -2.74
N LEU A 62 -4.84 17.68 -3.73
CA LEU A 62 -4.93 16.61 -4.71
C LEU A 62 -3.82 15.58 -4.47
N VAL A 63 -4.20 14.31 -4.44
CA VAL A 63 -3.27 13.19 -4.47
C VAL A 63 -3.72 12.18 -5.52
N ILE A 64 -2.80 11.80 -6.40
CA ILE A 64 -3.00 10.75 -7.42
C ILE A 64 -1.82 9.78 -7.33
N VAL A 65 -2.15 8.52 -7.16
CA VAL A 65 -1.21 7.40 -7.20
C VAL A 65 -1.49 6.58 -8.45
N ALA A 66 -0.51 6.53 -9.35
CA ALA A 66 -0.57 5.73 -10.56
C ALA A 66 0.36 4.52 -10.43
N ARG A 67 -0.12 3.34 -10.84
CA ARG A 67 0.64 2.09 -10.77
C ARG A 67 0.48 1.28 -12.05
N SER A 68 1.59 0.78 -12.58
CA SER A 68 1.67 -0.05 -13.79
C SER A 68 2.60 -1.24 -13.55
N THR A 69 2.86 -2.07 -14.58
CA THR A 69 3.96 -3.04 -14.51
C THR A 69 5.33 -2.37 -14.58
N ALA A 70 5.42 -1.21 -15.25
CA ALA A 70 6.65 -0.40 -15.32
C ALA A 70 7.08 0.15 -13.95
N GLY A 71 6.11 0.42 -13.07
CA GLY A 71 6.36 0.95 -11.74
C GLY A 71 5.21 1.82 -11.23
N ARG A 72 5.56 2.98 -10.67
CA ARG A 72 4.63 3.85 -9.95
C ARG A 72 5.04 5.31 -10.06
N ALA A 73 4.04 6.17 -10.20
CA ALA A 73 4.16 7.62 -10.08
C ALA A 73 3.22 8.17 -9.00
N VAL A 74 3.62 9.25 -8.32
CA VAL A 74 2.75 9.96 -7.37
C VAL A 74 2.71 11.44 -7.70
N LEU A 75 1.52 11.92 -8.04
CA LEU A 75 1.26 13.32 -8.31
C LEU A 75 0.56 13.90 -7.09
N GLN A 76 1.14 14.95 -6.51
CA GLN A 76 0.60 15.61 -5.33
C GLN A 76 0.68 17.12 -5.52
N ALA A 77 -0.42 17.81 -5.25
CA ALA A 77 -0.44 19.26 -5.20
C ALA A 77 -1.33 19.76 -4.07
N THR A 78 -0.96 20.91 -3.56
CA THR A 78 -1.79 21.71 -2.66
C THR A 78 -1.80 23.16 -3.11
N ALA A 79 -2.93 23.82 -2.94
CA ALA A 79 -3.07 25.23 -3.29
C ALA A 79 -4.13 25.90 -2.44
N THR A 80 -3.95 27.19 -2.15
CA THR A 80 -5.02 28.05 -1.65
C THR A 80 -5.48 28.93 -2.80
N LEU A 81 -6.66 28.68 -3.34
CA LEU A 81 -7.16 29.32 -4.56
C LEU A 81 -8.45 30.08 -4.27
N ASP A 82 -8.58 31.23 -4.92
CA ASP A 82 -9.86 31.90 -5.11
C ASP A 82 -10.47 31.30 -6.39
N LEU A 83 -11.29 30.25 -6.22
CA LEU A 83 -11.85 29.50 -7.34
C LEU A 83 -12.86 30.33 -8.15
N GLU A 84 -13.49 31.34 -7.57
CA GLU A 84 -14.31 32.29 -8.32
C GLU A 84 -13.47 33.08 -9.33
N SER A 85 -12.31 33.59 -8.87
CA SER A 85 -11.39 34.36 -9.70
C SER A 85 -10.78 33.53 -10.85
N THR A 86 -10.52 32.25 -10.61
CA THR A 86 -9.98 31.32 -11.62
C THR A 86 -11.05 30.64 -12.46
N ARG A 87 -12.34 30.93 -12.20
CA ARG A 87 -13.50 30.28 -12.84
C ARG A 87 -13.49 28.76 -12.65
N GLY A 88 -13.13 28.31 -11.46
CA GLY A 88 -13.08 26.90 -11.07
C GLY A 88 -11.95 26.14 -11.76
N VAL A 89 -10.81 26.79 -12.07
CA VAL A 89 -9.66 26.13 -12.69
C VAL A 89 -8.46 26.18 -11.76
N TRP A 90 -7.81 25.03 -11.61
CA TRP A 90 -6.53 24.87 -10.91
C TRP A 90 -5.51 24.23 -11.85
N ASP A 91 -4.55 25.03 -12.32
CA ASP A 91 -3.44 24.53 -13.13
C ASP A 91 -2.41 23.83 -12.24
N LEU A 92 -2.11 22.57 -12.56
CA LEU A 92 -1.23 21.70 -11.78
C LEU A 92 0.16 21.56 -12.39
N ASN A 93 0.21 21.28 -13.71
CA ASN A 93 1.44 20.97 -14.44
C ASN A 93 2.35 19.97 -13.71
N LEU A 94 1.75 18.94 -13.10
CA LEU A 94 2.49 17.87 -12.45
C LEU A 94 2.78 16.77 -13.46
N ALA A 95 3.97 16.18 -13.42
CA ALA A 95 4.30 14.97 -14.16
C ALA A 95 5.30 14.14 -13.37
N ASP A 96 5.14 12.83 -13.42
CA ASP A 96 6.05 11.88 -12.77
C ASP A 96 6.17 10.61 -13.62
N GLN A 97 7.32 9.96 -13.53
CA GLN A 97 7.64 8.79 -14.34
C GLN A 97 7.11 7.52 -13.67
N LEU A 98 6.27 6.76 -14.38
CA LEU A 98 5.81 5.45 -13.94
C LEU A 98 6.94 4.41 -14.00
N GLY A 99 7.72 4.43 -15.07
CA GLY A 99 8.87 3.52 -15.25
C GLY A 99 9.21 3.28 -16.71
N PHE A 100 9.86 2.15 -16.98
CA PHE A 100 10.09 1.62 -18.31
C PHE A 100 9.40 0.28 -18.47
N GLU A 101 8.71 0.06 -19.59
CA GLU A 101 8.08 -1.22 -19.92
C GLU A 101 8.14 -1.51 -21.42
N CYS A 102 7.88 -2.75 -21.81
CA CYS A 102 7.88 -3.14 -23.22
C CYS A 102 6.53 -2.85 -23.87
N SER A 103 6.54 -2.59 -25.18
CA SER A 103 5.29 -2.40 -25.93
C SER A 103 4.47 -3.69 -26.04
N PRO A 104 3.14 -3.65 -25.82
CA PRO A 104 2.32 -2.47 -25.48
C PRO A 104 2.39 -2.11 -23.99
N PRO A 105 2.22 -0.82 -23.64
CA PRO A 105 2.24 -0.39 -22.25
C PRO A 105 1.13 -1.06 -21.44
N SER A 106 1.41 -1.34 -20.18
CA SER A 106 0.47 -2.02 -19.29
C SER A 106 -0.65 -1.09 -18.83
N ARG A 107 -1.71 -1.69 -18.29
CA ARG A 107 -2.79 -0.93 -17.67
C ARG A 107 -2.29 -0.22 -16.42
N ILE A 108 -2.68 1.03 -16.28
CA ILE A 108 -2.39 1.89 -15.14
C ILE A 108 -3.58 1.84 -14.19
N LEU A 109 -3.36 1.39 -12.95
CA LEU A 109 -4.29 1.59 -11.85
C LEU A 109 -4.06 2.98 -11.25
N LEU A 110 -5.08 3.81 -11.28
CA LEU A 110 -5.12 5.11 -10.64
C LEU A 110 -5.92 5.02 -9.35
N LEU A 111 -5.37 5.61 -8.28
CA LEU A 111 -6.07 5.88 -7.03
C LEU A 111 -5.97 7.38 -6.80
N TYR A 112 -7.07 8.03 -6.47
CA TYR A 112 -7.09 9.48 -6.35
C TYR A 112 -7.94 9.94 -5.18
N SER A 113 -7.61 11.13 -4.68
CA SER A 113 -8.37 11.88 -3.70
C SER A 113 -8.20 13.36 -3.96
N LEU A 114 -9.32 14.08 -3.94
CA LEU A 114 -9.34 15.54 -3.94
C LEU A 114 -10.21 16.03 -2.79
N THR A 115 -9.61 16.86 -1.94
CA THR A 115 -10.25 17.37 -0.73
C THR A 115 -10.05 18.87 -0.67
N GLU A 116 -11.11 19.59 -0.34
CA GLU A 116 -11.03 20.99 0.05
C GLU A 116 -10.93 21.07 1.58
N LEU A 117 -10.16 22.05 2.07
CA LEU A 117 -9.95 22.32 3.49
C LEU A 117 -10.55 23.67 3.88
N ASP A 118 -11.42 23.63 4.88
CA ASP A 118 -12.12 24.78 5.42
C ASP A 118 -11.29 25.37 6.57
N ASN A 119 -10.59 26.47 6.28
CA ASN A 119 -9.86 27.35 7.21
C ASN A 119 -8.42 26.99 7.58
N GLY A 120 -7.46 27.64 6.91
CA GLY A 120 -6.10 27.86 7.44
C GLY A 120 -5.33 26.56 7.69
N GLY A 121 -5.67 25.52 6.94
CA GLY A 121 -5.35 24.14 7.15
C GLY A 121 -3.88 23.80 6.92
N GLN A 122 -2.96 24.73 6.69
CA GLN A 122 -1.53 24.42 6.48
C GLN A 122 -0.94 23.48 7.55
N GLU A 123 -1.46 23.49 8.78
CA GLU A 123 -1.05 22.61 9.87
C GLU A 123 -1.68 21.20 9.78
N VAL A 124 -2.94 21.09 9.34
CA VAL A 124 -3.66 19.83 9.08
C VAL A 124 -3.16 19.17 7.79
N LEU A 125 -2.96 19.98 6.75
CA LEU A 125 -2.30 19.70 5.48
C LEU A 125 -0.93 19.07 5.71
N GLY A 126 -0.18 19.55 6.70
CA GLY A 126 1.08 18.93 7.13
C GLY A 126 0.91 17.47 7.54
N GLY A 127 -0.04 17.13 8.41
CA GLY A 127 -0.28 15.75 8.86
C GLY A 127 -0.90 14.83 7.80
N VAL A 128 -1.74 15.39 6.93
CA VAL A 128 -2.42 14.71 5.81
C VAL A 128 -1.48 14.41 4.66
N LEU A 129 -0.73 15.42 4.21
CA LEU A 129 0.27 15.26 3.17
C LEU A 129 1.38 14.33 3.67
N LEU A 130 1.68 14.31 4.97
CA LEU A 130 2.68 13.40 5.53
C LEU A 130 2.23 11.93 5.53
N SER A 131 0.95 11.65 5.78
CA SER A 131 0.39 10.30 5.72
C SER A 131 0.25 9.81 4.27
N LEU A 132 -0.16 10.68 3.36
CA LEU A 132 -0.33 10.38 1.92
C LEU A 132 0.99 10.32 1.13
N SER A 133 1.92 11.26 1.34
CA SER A 133 3.25 11.27 0.71
C SER A 133 4.15 10.13 1.19
N ARG A 134 3.77 9.41 2.26
CA ARG A 134 4.51 8.25 2.75
C ARG A 134 3.92 6.93 2.29
N ALA A 135 2.62 6.86 2.07
CA ALA A 135 2.06 5.83 1.18
C ALA A 135 2.77 5.86 -0.20
N ALA A 136 3.36 6.99 -0.61
CA ALA A 136 4.23 7.14 -1.79
C ALA A 136 5.59 6.40 -1.73
N MET A 137 6.22 6.32 -0.56
CA MET A 137 7.59 5.79 -0.44
C MET A 137 7.68 4.27 -0.26
N TYR A 138 6.57 3.55 -0.03
CA TYR A 138 6.59 2.14 0.38
C TYR A 138 5.84 1.15 -0.55
N LEU A 139 5.48 1.51 -1.79
CA LEU A 139 4.79 0.60 -2.73
C LEU A 139 5.70 -0.10 -3.75
N TRP A 140 6.97 -0.31 -3.42
CA TRP A 140 7.87 -1.14 -4.27
C TRP A 140 7.55 -2.64 -4.21
N ASN A 141 6.58 -3.08 -3.39
CA ASN A 141 6.10 -4.47 -3.37
C ASN A 141 4.56 -4.55 -3.55
N PRO A 142 4.04 -5.32 -4.53
CA PRO A 142 2.61 -5.54 -4.75
C PRO A 142 1.80 -5.98 -3.53
N ALA A 143 2.41 -6.69 -2.58
CA ALA A 143 1.76 -7.15 -1.35
C ALA A 143 1.48 -6.01 -0.35
N LEU A 144 2.13 -4.84 -0.51
CA LEU A 144 2.00 -3.66 0.36
C LEU A 144 0.84 -2.72 -0.05
N ALA A 145 0.10 -3.04 -1.12
CA ALA A 145 -0.98 -2.18 -1.63
C ALA A 145 -2.18 -2.07 -0.68
N ALA A 146 -2.42 -3.09 0.15
CA ALA A 146 -3.60 -3.22 1.00
C ALA A 146 -3.65 -2.21 2.17
N GLY A 147 -2.63 -2.16 3.02
CA GLY A 147 -2.59 -1.24 4.17
C GLY A 147 -2.30 0.21 3.80
N ASN A 148 -1.68 0.44 2.64
CA ASN A 148 -1.43 1.79 2.12
C ASN A 148 -2.62 2.38 1.36
N LEU A 149 -3.47 1.52 0.77
CA LEU A 149 -4.84 1.91 0.43
C LEU A 149 -5.52 2.36 1.72
N ALA A 150 -5.45 1.58 2.81
CA ALA A 150 -6.08 1.95 4.06
C ALA A 150 -5.61 3.32 4.58
N ALA A 151 -4.31 3.65 4.62
CA ALA A 151 -3.84 4.96 5.11
C ALA A 151 -4.22 6.14 4.17
N GLY A 152 -4.10 5.96 2.85
CA GLY A 152 -4.47 7.01 1.90
C GLY A 152 -5.98 7.19 1.72
N VAL A 153 -6.71 6.08 1.74
CA VAL A 153 -8.17 6.03 1.80
C VAL A 153 -8.64 6.64 3.10
N VAL A 154 -8.04 6.32 4.25
CA VAL A 154 -8.39 6.89 5.55
C VAL A 154 -8.16 8.39 5.58
N ALA A 155 -7.03 8.90 5.07
CA ALA A 155 -6.86 10.34 4.94
C ALA A 155 -7.98 10.91 4.07
N SER A 156 -8.25 10.33 2.89
CA SER A 156 -9.31 10.80 2.00
C SER A 156 -10.76 10.63 2.49
N TYR A 157 -11.03 9.66 3.37
CA TYR A 157 -12.37 9.37 3.90
C TYR A 157 -12.61 10.06 5.25
N LEU A 158 -11.59 10.25 6.09
CA LEU A 158 -11.75 10.91 7.39
C LEU A 158 -11.62 12.42 7.31
N LEU A 159 -10.82 12.95 6.39
CA LEU A 159 -10.68 14.39 6.22
C LEU A 159 -12.02 15.10 5.98
N PRO A 160 -12.91 14.59 5.10
CA PRO A 160 -14.24 15.17 4.91
C PRO A 160 -15.10 15.21 6.18
N HIS A 161 -14.88 14.29 7.12
CA HIS A 161 -15.65 14.25 8.35
C HIS A 161 -15.09 15.15 9.46
N ILE A 162 -13.78 15.39 9.44
CA ILE A 162 -13.10 16.29 10.38
C ILE A 162 -13.23 17.75 9.93
N ASN A 163 -13.23 17.97 8.62
CA ASN A 163 -13.16 19.30 8.03
C ASN A 163 -14.53 19.94 7.78
N GLY A 164 -15.64 19.23 8.00
CA GLY A 164 -16.90 19.62 7.36
C GLY A 164 -16.90 19.08 5.93
N HIS A 165 -18.09 18.80 5.43
CA HIS A 165 -18.31 18.05 4.21
C HIS A 165 -17.70 18.76 2.98
N ASP A 166 -16.41 18.53 2.72
CA ASP A 166 -15.62 19.15 1.65
C ASP A 166 -14.88 18.09 0.80
N ASN A 167 -15.49 16.91 0.66
CA ASN A 167 -14.93 15.87 -0.22
C ASN A 167 -15.37 16.12 -1.65
N LEU A 168 -14.41 16.40 -2.53
CA LEU A 168 -14.67 16.55 -3.97
C LEU A 168 -14.55 15.21 -4.71
N GLY A 169 -14.10 14.16 -4.00
CA GLY A 169 -14.17 12.77 -4.42
C GLY A 169 -12.88 12.01 -4.16
N SER A 170 -13.02 10.74 -3.80
CA SER A 170 -11.96 9.76 -3.80
C SER A 170 -12.39 8.52 -4.58
N GLY A 171 -11.43 7.79 -5.14
CA GLY A 171 -11.75 6.61 -5.93
C GLY A 171 -10.55 5.96 -6.59
N GLY A 172 -10.84 5.03 -7.49
CA GLY A 172 -9.83 4.41 -8.31
C GLY A 172 -10.38 3.94 -9.66
N MET A 173 -9.52 3.90 -10.66
CA MET A 173 -9.88 3.43 -12.01
C MET A 173 -8.69 2.75 -12.68
N ARG A 174 -8.98 1.94 -13.71
CA ARG A 174 -7.95 1.37 -14.59
C ARG A 174 -8.00 2.09 -15.93
N VAL A 175 -6.84 2.52 -16.41
CA VAL A 175 -6.67 3.22 -17.69
C VAL A 175 -5.67 2.42 -18.53
N ASP A 176 -5.91 2.26 -19.82
CA ASP A 176 -4.92 1.65 -20.70
C ASP A 176 -3.71 2.59 -20.83
N GLY A 177 -2.49 2.04 -20.83
CA GLY A 177 -1.25 2.83 -20.79
C GLY A 177 -1.00 3.69 -22.04
N ASP A 178 -1.78 3.49 -23.10
CA ASP A 178 -1.69 4.16 -24.40
C ASP A 178 -2.77 5.23 -24.62
N VAL A 179 -3.67 5.45 -23.66
CA VAL A 179 -4.87 6.33 -23.82
C VAL A 179 -4.52 7.80 -24.08
N GLY A 180 -3.28 8.23 -23.85
CA GLY A 180 -2.88 9.63 -24.08
C GLY A 180 -3.60 10.52 -23.08
N ASP A 181 -4.59 11.30 -23.51
CA ASP A 181 -5.34 12.24 -22.68
C ASP A 181 -6.64 11.62 -22.18
N PHE A 182 -6.95 11.77 -20.89
CA PHE A 182 -8.20 11.32 -20.31
C PHE A 182 -8.66 12.18 -19.13
N LEU A 183 -9.97 12.22 -18.94
CA LEU A 183 -10.61 13.01 -17.89
C LEU A 183 -11.04 12.09 -16.75
N VAL A 184 -10.58 12.40 -15.55
CA VAL A 184 -11.04 11.74 -14.32
C VAL A 184 -12.10 12.60 -13.66
N GLU A 185 -13.33 12.11 -13.65
CA GLU A 185 -14.42 12.72 -12.88
C GLU A 185 -14.37 12.20 -11.44
N MET A 186 -14.02 13.09 -10.53
CA MET A 186 -14.09 12.88 -9.09
C MET A 186 -15.43 13.42 -8.62
N LYS A 187 -16.20 12.59 -7.91
CA LYS A 187 -17.49 13.00 -7.37
C LYS A 187 -17.53 12.63 -5.90
N GLY A 188 -17.66 13.64 -5.06
CA GLY A 188 -17.92 13.48 -3.63
C GLY A 188 -19.31 13.95 -3.27
N PRO A 189 -19.65 13.94 -1.97
CA PRO A 189 -20.94 14.41 -1.46
C PRO A 189 -21.19 15.90 -1.74
N ASP A 190 -20.11 16.69 -1.82
CA ASP A 190 -20.16 18.15 -1.73
C ASP A 190 -19.79 18.85 -3.04
N GLY A 191 -19.45 18.05 -4.05
CA GLY A 191 -19.16 18.57 -5.36
C GLY A 191 -18.56 17.53 -6.28
N SER A 192 -18.15 18.01 -7.44
CA SER A 192 -17.38 17.22 -8.39
C SER A 192 -16.20 18.02 -8.88
N ALA A 193 -15.16 17.30 -9.28
CA ALA A 193 -14.00 17.86 -9.94
C ALA A 193 -13.63 16.98 -11.13
N GLN A 194 -13.09 17.62 -12.15
CA GLN A 194 -12.62 16.95 -13.35
C GLN A 194 -11.12 17.18 -13.45
N VAL A 195 -10.34 16.12 -13.28
CA VAL A 195 -8.88 16.20 -13.40
C VAL A 195 -8.47 15.76 -14.79
N HIS A 196 -7.77 16.64 -15.51
CA HIS A 196 -7.19 16.31 -16.80
C HIS A 196 -5.87 15.58 -16.59
N LEU A 197 -5.87 14.28 -16.90
CA LEU A 197 -4.70 13.42 -16.81
C LEU A 197 -4.22 13.05 -18.21
N ARG A 198 -2.91 12.85 -18.30
CA ARG A 198 -2.25 12.46 -19.53
C ARG A 198 -1.22 11.39 -19.27
N THR A 199 -1.32 10.27 -19.96
CA THR A 199 -0.24 9.30 -20.07
C THR A 199 0.65 9.68 -21.25
N ILE A 200 1.94 9.83 -20.99
CA ILE A 200 2.94 10.14 -22.01
C ILE A 200 3.81 8.90 -22.17
N VAL A 201 3.77 8.31 -23.36
CA VAL A 201 4.57 7.14 -23.72
C VAL A 201 5.62 7.57 -24.72
N ASN A 202 6.89 7.52 -24.32
CA ASN A 202 8.02 7.82 -25.19
C ASN A 202 8.76 6.53 -25.53
N GLU A 203 8.98 6.26 -26.82
CA GLU A 203 9.93 5.23 -27.23
C GLU A 203 11.34 5.67 -26.86
N VAL A 204 12.08 4.78 -26.19
CA VAL A 204 13.46 5.00 -25.80
C VAL A 204 14.35 4.10 -26.65
N ALA A 205 15.58 4.56 -26.92
CA ALA A 205 16.56 3.75 -27.64
C ALA A 205 16.69 2.38 -26.94
N ASP A 206 16.58 1.31 -27.75
CA ASP A 206 16.61 -0.06 -27.25
C ASP A 206 17.93 -0.35 -26.54
N THR A 207 17.84 -0.57 -25.23
CA THR A 207 18.98 -0.96 -24.38
C THR A 207 19.06 -2.47 -24.19
N GLY A 208 18.22 -3.26 -24.89
CA GLY A 208 18.14 -4.71 -24.78
C GLY A 208 17.24 -5.21 -23.64
N GLN A 209 16.48 -4.32 -22.99
CA GLN A 209 15.61 -4.68 -21.86
C GLN A 209 14.33 -5.44 -22.25
N CYS A 210 13.96 -5.41 -23.54
CA CYS A 210 12.75 -6.03 -24.06
C CYS A 210 13.01 -7.21 -25.02
N GLY A 211 14.22 -7.77 -24.95
CA GLY A 211 14.58 -8.97 -25.71
C GLY A 211 13.70 -10.16 -25.33
N ALA A 212 13.38 -11.01 -26.30
CA ALA A 212 12.64 -12.24 -26.04
C ALA A 212 13.43 -13.10 -25.03
N PRO A 213 12.77 -13.71 -24.03
CA PRO A 213 13.45 -14.64 -23.15
C PRO A 213 13.87 -15.84 -23.99
N ASP A 214 15.16 -15.97 -24.26
CA ASP A 214 15.74 -17.10 -24.98
C ASP A 214 15.53 -18.40 -24.20
N GLY A 215 14.44 -19.10 -24.52
CA GLY A 215 14.21 -20.53 -24.31
C GLY A 215 14.19 -21.06 -22.86
N GLU A 216 13.00 -21.46 -22.37
CA GLU A 216 12.76 -22.37 -21.21
C GLU A 216 13.59 -22.15 -19.92
N GLY A 217 14.29 -21.03 -19.81
CA GLY A 217 15.02 -20.59 -18.63
C GLY A 217 14.04 -20.08 -17.59
N ALA A 218 14.27 -20.52 -16.35
CA ALA A 218 13.48 -20.20 -15.16
C ALA A 218 12.90 -18.78 -15.17
N LEU A 219 11.61 -18.67 -14.83
CA LEU A 219 10.91 -17.42 -14.49
C LEU A 219 11.90 -16.42 -13.89
N GLU A 220 12.31 -15.44 -14.69
CA GLU A 220 13.20 -14.39 -14.22
C GLU A 220 12.44 -13.65 -13.12
N GLU A 221 12.92 -13.79 -11.89
CA GLU A 221 12.32 -13.13 -10.73
C GLU A 221 12.26 -11.64 -11.05
N VAL A 222 11.04 -11.11 -11.15
CA VAL A 222 10.78 -9.67 -11.21
C VAL A 222 11.71 -9.02 -10.20
N PRO A 223 12.56 -8.04 -10.58
CA PRO A 223 13.51 -7.45 -9.67
C PRO A 223 12.75 -6.90 -8.47
N THR A 224 12.81 -7.65 -7.38
CA THR A 224 12.28 -7.24 -6.09
C THR A 224 13.18 -6.09 -5.69
N GLY A 225 12.64 -4.87 -5.75
CA GLY A 225 13.40 -3.69 -5.36
C GLY A 225 14.05 -3.94 -4.00
N GLU A 226 15.32 -3.55 -3.85
CA GLU A 226 16.06 -3.81 -2.61
C GLU A 226 15.23 -3.39 -1.40
N PRO A 227 15.07 -4.26 -0.39
CA PRO A 227 14.29 -3.93 0.79
C PRO A 227 14.88 -2.67 1.44
N PRO A 228 14.03 -1.74 1.90
CA PRO A 228 14.49 -0.47 2.41
C PRO A 228 15.39 -0.68 3.64
N THR A 229 16.48 0.09 3.70
CA THR A 229 17.45 0.01 4.80
C THR A 229 16.80 0.45 6.12
N GLN A 230 17.35 -0.01 7.25
CA GLN A 230 16.88 0.40 8.59
C GLN A 230 16.86 1.93 8.79
N GLU A 231 17.81 2.63 8.16
CA GLU A 231 17.87 4.09 8.19
C GLU A 231 16.68 4.71 7.44
N LYS A 232 16.31 4.17 6.26
CA LYS A 232 15.11 4.58 5.53
C LYS A 232 13.84 4.34 6.36
N VAL A 233 13.79 3.24 7.13
CA VAL A 233 12.67 2.95 8.05
C VAL A 233 12.60 3.97 9.20
N GLY A 234 13.73 4.34 9.81
CA GLY A 234 13.72 5.34 10.89
C GLY A 234 13.23 6.71 10.43
N ARG A 235 13.60 7.11 9.20
CA ARG A 235 13.11 8.35 8.59
C ARG A 235 11.59 8.37 8.44
N VAL A 236 10.89 7.22 8.33
CA VAL A 236 9.41 7.15 8.25
C VAL A 236 8.73 7.62 9.54
N TYR A 237 9.41 7.54 10.68
CA TYR A 237 8.78 7.86 11.97
C TYR A 237 9.08 9.29 12.42
N GLU A 238 10.19 9.89 11.96
CA GLU A 238 10.66 11.20 12.40
C GLU A 238 9.60 12.32 12.21
N PRO A 239 9.01 12.52 11.02
CA PRO A 239 7.90 13.46 10.88
C PRO A 239 6.61 13.15 11.66
N LEU A 240 6.34 11.89 12.04
CA LEU A 240 5.21 11.61 12.93
C LEU A 240 5.47 12.20 14.31
N TYR A 241 6.70 12.09 14.81
CA TYR A 241 7.12 12.78 16.03
C TYR A 241 6.95 14.30 15.90
N ASP A 242 7.33 14.90 14.76
CA ASP A 242 7.21 16.36 14.54
C ASP A 242 5.76 16.86 14.54
N VAL A 243 4.85 16.17 13.84
CA VAL A 243 3.41 16.54 13.79
C VAL A 243 2.81 16.55 15.19
N TYR A 244 3.14 15.54 15.99
CA TYR A 244 2.67 15.45 17.36
C TYR A 244 3.16 16.61 18.24
N TRP A 245 4.46 16.94 18.18
CA TRP A 245 5.00 18.05 18.98
C TRP A 245 4.37 19.38 18.59
N LYS A 246 4.10 19.60 17.30
CA LYS A 246 3.38 20.79 16.83
C LYS A 246 1.96 20.88 17.40
N ILE A 247 1.23 19.78 17.51
CA ILE A 247 -0.11 19.76 18.13
C ILE A 247 -0.03 20.19 19.61
N ALA A 248 1.06 19.85 20.31
CA ALA A 248 1.30 20.31 21.68
C ALA A 248 1.66 21.82 21.73
N GLU A 249 2.43 22.32 20.77
CA GLU A 249 2.81 23.74 20.66
C GLU A 249 1.59 24.65 20.40
N LEU A 250 0.61 24.20 19.60
CA LEU A 250 -0.63 24.94 19.35
C LEU A 250 -1.45 25.25 20.62
N GLN A 251 -1.23 24.50 21.71
CA GLN A 251 -1.84 24.81 23.01
C GLN A 251 -1.15 25.96 23.74
N GLY A 252 0.15 26.19 23.48
CA GLY A 252 0.96 27.23 24.11
C GLY A 252 0.73 28.61 23.52
N GLU A 253 0.49 28.70 22.22
CA GLU A 253 0.48 29.97 21.48
C GLU A 253 -0.90 30.66 21.41
N GLY A 254 -1.75 30.58 22.43
CA GLY A 254 -2.90 31.49 22.60
C GLY A 254 -3.98 31.53 21.50
N GLY A 255 -3.83 30.82 20.36
CA GLY A 255 -4.78 30.72 19.25
C GLY A 255 -5.98 29.83 19.58
N THR A 256 -5.83 28.93 20.54
CA THR A 256 -6.89 28.02 21.02
C THR A 256 -7.88 28.65 22.00
N ARG A 257 -7.84 29.98 22.22
CA ARG A 257 -8.74 30.70 23.15
C ARG A 257 -10.23 30.49 22.89
N ARG A 258 -10.62 29.97 21.72
CA ARG A 258 -12.02 29.65 21.37
C ARG A 258 -12.46 28.22 21.71
N LEU A 259 -11.54 27.30 21.96
CA LEU A 259 -11.87 25.90 22.25
C LEU A 259 -11.86 25.63 23.75
N SER A 260 -12.87 24.91 24.24
CA SER A 260 -12.86 24.40 25.61
C SER A 260 -11.75 23.36 25.79
N ARG A 261 -11.27 23.19 27.03
CA ARG A 261 -10.30 22.13 27.35
C ARG A 261 -10.77 20.74 26.93
N ALA A 262 -12.07 20.49 26.99
CA ALA A 262 -12.65 19.21 26.58
C ALA A 262 -12.59 19.02 25.06
N GLN A 263 -12.89 20.06 24.27
CA GLN A 263 -12.76 20.02 22.81
C GLN A 263 -11.30 19.79 22.39
N LEU A 264 -10.35 20.51 23.00
CA LEU A 264 -8.93 20.31 22.75
C LEU A 264 -8.48 18.88 23.07
N ASP A 265 -8.91 18.31 24.20
CA ASP A 265 -8.56 16.95 24.58
C ASP A 265 -9.05 15.90 23.56
N ARG A 266 -10.27 16.09 23.04
CA ARG A 266 -10.85 15.18 22.04
C ARG A 266 -10.16 15.27 20.70
N ILE A 267 -9.91 16.50 20.21
CA ILE A 267 -9.13 16.74 18.99
C ILE A 267 -7.77 16.05 19.11
N GLN A 268 -7.07 16.25 20.23
CA GLN A 268 -5.79 15.59 20.48
C GLN A 268 -5.89 14.05 20.46
N ARG A 269 -6.94 13.46 21.06
CA ARG A 269 -7.12 12.00 21.05
C ARG A 269 -7.43 11.46 19.65
N THR A 270 -8.23 12.17 18.85
CA THR A 270 -8.49 11.81 17.45
C THR A 270 -7.20 11.84 16.64
N TYR A 271 -6.45 12.95 16.69
CA TYR A 271 -5.16 13.05 15.97
C TYR A 271 -4.14 12.00 16.45
N MET A 272 -4.06 11.77 17.76
CA MET A 272 -3.17 10.75 18.32
C MET A 272 -3.56 9.34 17.86
N SER A 273 -4.86 9.01 17.82
CA SER A 273 -5.35 7.75 17.25
C SER A 273 -4.92 7.62 15.80
N LEU A 274 -5.19 8.64 14.97
CA LEU A 274 -4.78 8.64 13.56
C LEU A 274 -3.29 8.42 13.37
N LEU A 275 -2.47 9.12 14.14
CA LEU A 275 -1.02 9.05 14.08
C LEU A 275 -0.50 7.67 14.49
N LEU A 276 -0.96 7.16 15.63
CA LEU A 276 -0.56 5.85 16.14
C LEU A 276 -1.01 4.72 15.22
N ARG A 277 -2.23 4.82 14.67
CA ARG A 277 -2.77 3.82 13.76
C ARG A 277 -2.08 3.87 12.40
N SER A 278 -1.69 5.05 11.90
CA SER A 278 -0.86 5.18 10.70
C SER A 278 0.52 4.53 10.89
N ALA A 279 1.17 4.77 12.03
CA ALA A 279 2.43 4.09 12.38
C ALA A 279 2.26 2.57 12.45
N ALA A 280 1.18 2.10 13.08
CA ALA A 280 0.84 0.69 13.15
C ALA A 280 0.62 0.08 11.76
N SER A 281 -0.07 0.76 10.85
CA SER A 281 -0.28 0.30 9.46
C SER A 281 1.05 0.10 8.74
N VAL A 282 2.00 1.04 8.86
CA VAL A 282 3.34 0.90 8.29
C VAL A 282 4.04 -0.35 8.83
N ALA A 283 4.03 -0.54 10.16
CA ALA A 283 4.65 -1.72 10.77
C ALA A 283 3.99 -3.03 10.33
N LEU A 284 2.66 -3.06 10.26
CA LEU A 284 1.88 -4.22 9.84
C LEU A 284 2.14 -4.57 8.38
N ASP A 285 2.30 -3.57 7.52
CA ASP A 285 2.61 -3.77 6.11
C ASP A 285 3.95 -4.48 5.90
N TYR A 286 5.02 -3.98 6.51
CA TYR A 286 6.33 -4.65 6.45
C TYR A 286 6.27 -6.08 6.98
N LEU A 287 5.50 -6.29 8.04
CA LEU A 287 5.31 -7.58 8.67
C LEU A 287 4.58 -8.56 7.75
N MET A 288 3.50 -8.12 7.09
CA MET A 288 2.76 -8.90 6.10
C MET A 288 3.62 -9.26 4.89
N GLN A 289 4.48 -8.34 4.44
CA GLN A 289 5.43 -8.64 3.37
C GLN A 289 6.46 -9.68 3.81
N ALA A 290 7.06 -9.51 4.99
CA ALA A 290 8.03 -10.47 5.52
C ALA A 290 7.42 -11.86 5.70
N LEU A 291 6.15 -11.92 6.14
CA LEU A 291 5.35 -13.14 6.22
C LEU A 291 5.17 -13.81 4.85
N TRP A 292 4.76 -13.04 3.83
CA TRP A 292 4.56 -13.54 2.47
C TRP A 292 5.85 -14.11 1.88
N GLU A 293 6.96 -13.39 2.02
CA GLU A 293 8.24 -13.81 1.45
C GLU A 293 8.87 -14.97 2.24
N GLY A 294 8.49 -15.15 3.51
CA GLY A 294 8.74 -16.39 4.22
C GLY A 294 10.16 -16.64 4.73
N ARG A 295 11.02 -15.62 4.72
CA ARG A 295 12.48 -15.83 4.69
C ARG A 295 13.14 -15.98 6.08
N ASP A 296 12.58 -15.41 7.14
CA ASP A 296 13.12 -15.50 8.51
C ASP A 296 12.01 -15.51 9.58
N ALA A 297 11.59 -16.71 9.99
CA ALA A 297 10.52 -16.90 10.98
C ALA A 297 10.80 -16.23 12.34
N ALA A 298 12.07 -16.13 12.73
CA ALA A 298 12.45 -15.56 14.03
C ALA A 298 12.34 -14.04 13.99
N ALA A 299 12.83 -13.41 12.92
CA ALA A 299 12.69 -11.96 12.72
C ALA A 299 11.24 -11.55 12.52
N ILE A 300 10.43 -12.36 11.82
CA ILE A 300 8.99 -12.12 11.66
C ILE A 300 8.27 -12.22 13.01
N ARG A 301 8.56 -13.23 13.83
CA ARG A 301 7.99 -13.33 15.18
C ARG A 301 8.39 -12.16 16.07
N GLU A 302 9.65 -11.75 16.02
CA GLU A 302 10.13 -10.56 16.74
C GLU A 302 9.35 -9.32 16.30
N ALA A 303 9.16 -9.13 14.98
CA ALA A 303 8.40 -8.02 14.43
C ALA A 303 6.94 -8.04 14.89
N TRP A 304 6.29 -9.20 14.90
CA TRP A 304 4.92 -9.38 15.41
C TRP A 304 4.82 -9.05 16.91
N ASP A 305 5.75 -9.51 17.73
CA ASP A 305 5.76 -9.21 19.17
C ASP A 305 5.98 -7.72 19.45
N GLN A 306 6.82 -7.04 18.66
CA GLN A 306 7.00 -5.59 18.76
C GLN A 306 5.74 -4.84 18.31
N PHE A 307 5.08 -5.29 17.25
CA PHE A 307 3.82 -4.72 16.78
C PHE A 307 2.74 -4.80 17.86
N LEU A 308 2.55 -5.98 18.47
CA LEU A 308 1.58 -6.15 19.57
C LEU A 308 1.92 -5.32 20.82
N ARG A 309 3.20 -5.08 21.11
CA ARG A 309 3.61 -4.14 22.16
C ARG A 309 3.24 -2.70 21.80
N GLY A 310 3.48 -2.30 20.55
CA GLY A 310 3.06 -1.00 20.03
C GLY A 310 1.55 -0.78 20.22
N GLU A 311 0.75 -1.79 19.90
CA GLU A 311 -0.70 -1.78 20.09
C GLU A 311 -1.12 -1.56 21.55
N GLN A 312 -0.46 -2.25 22.49
CA GLN A 312 -0.74 -2.08 23.91
C GLN A 312 -0.40 -0.67 24.39
N TYR A 313 0.73 -0.11 23.95
CA TYR A 313 1.13 1.25 24.29
C TYR A 313 0.23 2.29 23.63
N ALA A 314 -0.20 2.09 22.39
CA ALA A 314 -1.12 2.98 21.70
C ALA A 314 -2.46 3.07 22.43
N GLN A 315 -2.99 1.92 22.87
CA GLN A 315 -4.16 1.90 23.74
C GLN A 315 -3.88 2.60 25.08
N ALA A 316 -2.76 2.32 25.74
CA ALA A 316 -2.43 3.02 26.99
C ALA A 316 -2.36 4.55 26.83
N ALA A 317 -1.86 5.05 25.69
CA ALA A 317 -1.84 6.47 25.35
C ALA A 317 -3.27 7.02 25.20
N LEU A 318 -4.13 6.35 24.42
CA LEU A 318 -5.52 6.78 24.19
C LEU A 318 -6.38 6.79 25.46
N TRP A 319 -6.02 6.03 26.48
CA TRP A 319 -6.78 5.93 27.74
C TRP A 319 -6.15 6.70 28.91
N ALA A 320 -4.96 7.28 28.73
CA ALA A 320 -4.30 8.04 29.78
C ALA A 320 -5.06 9.35 30.10
N ARG A 321 -5.13 9.66 31.41
CA ARG A 321 -5.82 10.85 31.95
C ARG A 321 -4.94 12.09 32.04
N GLY A 322 -3.62 11.94 31.93
CA GLY A 322 -2.66 13.03 32.03
C GLY A 322 -1.78 13.10 30.80
N GLN A 323 -1.39 14.32 30.42
CA GLN A 323 -0.59 14.58 29.22
C GLN A 323 0.72 13.79 29.25
N GLU A 324 1.51 13.91 30.32
CA GLU A 324 2.79 13.18 30.45
C GLU A 324 2.64 11.66 30.23
N ALA A 325 1.59 11.05 30.78
CA ALA A 325 1.34 9.62 30.59
C ALA A 325 0.91 9.28 29.15
N ARG A 326 0.22 10.19 28.45
CA ARG A 326 -0.07 10.05 27.01
C ARG A 326 1.22 10.09 26.21
N ASP A 327 2.03 11.12 26.44
CA ASP A 327 3.25 11.40 25.70
C ASP A 327 4.23 10.22 25.82
N VAL A 328 4.43 9.71 27.04
CA VAL A 328 5.29 8.55 27.31
C VAL A 328 4.78 7.28 26.63
N ASN A 329 3.47 7.01 26.68
CA ASN A 329 2.93 5.81 26.04
C ASN A 329 2.93 5.94 24.51
N MET A 330 2.72 7.13 23.97
CA MET A 330 2.77 7.38 22.54
C MET A 330 4.19 7.18 22.00
N ASP A 331 5.21 7.73 22.66
CA ASP A 331 6.61 7.52 22.29
C ASP A 331 6.99 6.02 22.31
N ARG A 332 6.55 5.30 23.35
CA ARG A 332 6.74 3.85 23.44
C ARG A 332 6.04 3.09 22.31
N ALA A 333 4.84 3.52 21.93
CA ALA A 333 4.10 2.92 20.83
C ALA A 333 4.83 3.13 19.50
N LEU A 334 5.20 4.36 19.17
CA LEU A 334 5.94 4.70 17.95
C LEU A 334 7.28 3.96 17.88
N THR A 335 8.04 3.94 18.99
CA THR A 335 9.29 3.17 19.08
C THR A 335 9.07 1.68 18.85
N ALA A 336 7.99 1.10 19.39
CA ALA A 336 7.69 -0.32 19.21
C ALA A 336 7.28 -0.63 17.76
N TYR A 337 6.48 0.22 17.11
CA TYR A 337 6.13 0.08 15.69
C TYR A 337 7.36 0.23 14.78
N GLU A 338 8.25 1.20 15.06
CA GLU A 338 9.51 1.35 14.34
C GLU A 338 10.39 0.09 14.47
N ARG A 339 10.49 -0.48 15.68
CA ARG A 339 11.22 -1.73 15.92
C ARG A 339 10.58 -2.91 15.19
N ALA A 340 9.26 -2.98 15.14
CA ALA A 340 8.52 -3.98 14.37
C ALA A 340 8.87 -3.89 12.88
N ALA A 341 8.78 -2.69 12.30
CA ALA A 341 9.13 -2.43 10.91
C ALA A 341 10.59 -2.77 10.61
N LYS A 342 11.54 -2.39 11.48
CA LYS A 342 12.97 -2.74 11.32
C LYS A 342 13.24 -4.24 11.42
N ALA A 343 12.54 -4.96 12.30
CA ALA A 343 12.66 -6.41 12.41
C ALA A 343 12.10 -7.11 11.15
N ALA A 344 10.97 -6.66 10.64
CA ALA A 344 10.41 -7.16 9.39
C ALA A 344 11.31 -6.83 8.18
N ALA A 345 11.85 -5.60 8.08
CA ALA A 345 12.80 -5.24 7.03
C ALA A 345 14.10 -6.07 7.08
N ARG A 346 14.57 -6.44 8.29
CA ARG A 346 15.69 -7.40 8.44
C ARG A 346 15.35 -8.76 7.84
N ALA A 347 14.16 -9.28 8.13
CA ALA A 347 13.67 -10.55 7.58
C ALA A 347 13.68 -10.54 6.04
N LEU A 348 13.33 -9.40 5.42
CA LEU A 348 13.38 -9.21 3.97
C LEU A 348 14.83 -9.14 3.44
N SER A 349 15.71 -8.39 4.12
CA SER A 349 17.10 -8.13 3.68
C SER A 349 18.08 -9.29 3.86
N GLY A 350 17.81 -10.23 4.78
CA GLY A 350 18.64 -11.42 5.04
C GLY A 350 18.83 -12.33 3.81
N SER A 351 18.09 -12.06 2.73
CA SER A 351 18.22 -12.63 1.40
C SER A 351 19.58 -12.46 0.71
N SER A 352 20.38 -11.45 1.07
CA SER A 352 21.53 -11.04 0.23
C SER A 352 22.81 -11.88 0.40
N SER A 353 22.91 -12.79 1.38
CA SER A 353 24.16 -13.54 1.65
C SER A 353 24.12 -15.04 1.34
N LEU A 354 23.01 -15.60 0.86
CA LEU A 354 23.00 -16.99 0.38
C LEU A 354 23.36 -17.00 -1.11
N GLN A 355 24.66 -16.97 -1.41
CA GLN A 355 25.16 -17.36 -2.73
C GLN A 355 24.56 -18.70 -3.15
N PRO A 356 24.22 -18.89 -4.43
CA PRO A 356 23.90 -20.21 -4.94
C PRO A 356 25.16 -21.07 -4.79
N LYS A 357 25.22 -21.91 -3.75
CA LYS A 357 26.13 -23.05 -3.76
C LYS A 357 25.69 -23.90 -4.94
N SER A 358 26.46 -23.83 -6.02
CA SER A 358 26.32 -24.65 -7.20
C SER A 358 26.07 -26.10 -6.80
N LEU A 359 24.87 -26.60 -7.06
CA LEU A 359 24.53 -28.02 -7.05
C LEU A 359 25.12 -28.71 -8.30
N ALA A 360 26.39 -28.43 -8.58
CA ALA A 360 27.15 -29.03 -9.66
C ALA A 360 28.35 -29.76 -9.06
N SER A 361 28.12 -30.95 -8.51
CA SER A 361 29.01 -32.12 -8.63
C SER A 361 28.69 -33.19 -7.57
N VAL A 362 27.70 -34.06 -7.81
CA VAL A 362 27.83 -35.46 -7.38
C VAL A 362 27.24 -36.36 -8.47
N GLY A 363 27.95 -36.41 -9.60
CA GLY A 363 27.88 -37.56 -10.49
C GLY A 363 29.01 -38.53 -10.12
N ARG A 364 28.69 -39.66 -9.49
CA ARG A 364 29.50 -40.88 -9.65
C ARG A 364 28.67 -42.13 -9.39
N ALA A 365 28.68 -42.99 -10.41
CA ALA A 365 27.97 -44.25 -10.49
C ALA A 365 28.72 -45.42 -9.81
N HIS A 366 27.93 -46.49 -9.56
CA HIS A 366 28.26 -47.93 -9.47
C HIS A 366 28.64 -48.55 -8.09
N PRO A 367 28.48 -49.90 -7.89
CA PRO A 367 27.21 -50.63 -7.78
C PRO A 367 27.23 -51.74 -6.68
N SER A 368 26.09 -52.44 -6.53
CA SER A 368 25.94 -53.85 -6.07
C SER A 368 26.16 -54.29 -4.60
N GLY A 369 25.17 -55.04 -4.10
CA GLY A 369 25.27 -56.06 -3.02
C GLY A 369 24.92 -55.54 -1.62
N ALA A 370 24.20 -56.24 -0.74
CA ALA A 370 23.50 -57.52 -0.76
C ALA A 370 22.64 -57.59 0.53
N PHE A 371 21.60 -58.43 0.49
CA PHE A 371 20.97 -59.14 1.61
C PHE A 371 20.21 -58.40 2.75
N ARG A 372 18.91 -58.78 2.83
CA ARG A 372 17.86 -58.62 3.86
C ARG A 372 18.11 -59.49 5.13
N PRO A 373 17.16 -59.68 6.09
CA PRO A 373 16.33 -58.76 6.92
C PRO A 373 16.26 -59.24 8.42
N ALA A 374 15.53 -58.56 9.32
CA ALA A 374 14.61 -59.21 10.29
C ALA A 374 13.95 -58.22 11.29
N GLY A 375 12.61 -58.30 11.38
CA GLY A 375 11.80 -58.01 12.58
C GLY A 375 11.39 -56.54 12.80
N GLY A 376 10.13 -56.13 12.76
CA GLY A 376 8.90 -56.90 12.63
C GLY A 376 7.66 -56.07 13.02
N TRP A 377 6.57 -56.28 12.25
CA TRP A 377 5.13 -56.18 12.61
C TRP A 377 4.60 -54.79 13.02
N GLN A 378 3.40 -54.30 12.71
CA GLN A 378 2.16 -54.58 11.95
C GLN A 378 1.24 -53.39 12.35
N GLY A 379 0.31 -52.78 11.59
CA GLY A 379 -0.16 -52.89 10.22
C GLY A 379 -1.26 -51.83 9.95
N LEU A 380 -1.40 -51.45 8.67
CA LEU A 380 -2.60 -51.01 7.89
C LEU A 380 -3.48 -49.82 8.36
N PRO A 381 -4.24 -49.12 7.46
CA PRO A 381 -4.45 -49.40 6.03
C PRO A 381 -4.12 -48.22 5.07
N THR A 382 -3.89 -48.59 3.82
CA THR A 382 -3.90 -47.74 2.63
C THR A 382 -5.28 -47.13 2.34
N ARG A 383 -5.34 -45.84 1.97
CA ARG A 383 -6.45 -45.25 1.20
C ARG A 383 -5.88 -44.39 0.06
N PRO A 384 -6.47 -44.44 -1.16
CA PRO A 384 -5.81 -43.94 -2.38
C PRO A 384 -6.06 -42.46 -2.63
N GLY A 385 -5.09 -41.85 -3.31
CA GLY A 385 -5.26 -40.79 -4.31
C GLY A 385 -6.18 -39.63 -3.97
N ASN A 386 -5.59 -38.56 -3.44
CA ASN A 386 -6.00 -37.21 -3.80
C ASN A 386 -4.73 -36.45 -4.18
N THR A 387 -4.58 -36.15 -5.47
CA THR A 387 -3.74 -35.07 -5.96
C THR A 387 -4.39 -33.77 -5.51
N SER A 388 -4.11 -33.35 -4.27
CA SER A 388 -4.32 -31.96 -3.86
C SER A 388 -3.28 -31.11 -4.59
N PRO A 389 -3.65 -29.88 -5.03
CA PRO A 389 -2.69 -28.98 -5.63
C PRO A 389 -1.57 -28.72 -4.63
N VAL A 390 -0.35 -28.64 -5.15
CA VAL A 390 0.86 -28.29 -4.43
C VAL A 390 0.56 -27.02 -3.62
N SER A 391 0.32 -27.18 -2.32
CA SER A 391 0.38 -26.08 -1.38
C SER A 391 1.83 -25.64 -1.37
N GLN A 392 2.12 -24.54 -2.06
CA GLN A 392 3.40 -23.85 -1.97
C GLN A 392 3.54 -23.32 -0.54
N THR A 393 3.95 -24.22 0.36
CA THR A 393 4.44 -23.91 1.70
C THR A 393 5.88 -23.47 1.53
N THR A 394 6.08 -22.28 0.98
CA THR A 394 7.40 -21.66 0.84
C THR A 394 7.57 -20.62 1.94
N GLY A 395 8.08 -21.05 3.10
CA GLY A 395 8.63 -20.24 4.21
C GLY A 395 7.60 -19.30 4.84
N SER A 396 7.36 -19.16 6.13
CA SER A 396 8.08 -19.38 7.36
C SER A 396 7.11 -20.14 8.30
N GLY A 397 7.60 -20.94 9.24
CA GLY A 397 6.72 -21.69 10.17
C GLY A 397 5.94 -20.82 11.18
N PHE A 398 5.80 -19.53 10.93
CA PHE A 398 5.07 -18.59 11.75
C PHE A 398 3.85 -18.08 10.99
N GLU A 399 2.68 -18.45 11.49
CA GLU A 399 1.39 -17.95 11.02
C GLU A 399 0.84 -17.01 12.10
N PRO A 400 0.56 -15.72 11.78
CA PRO A 400 0.01 -14.81 12.75
C PRO A 400 -1.43 -15.21 13.08
N SER A 401 -1.79 -15.11 14.36
CA SER A 401 -3.19 -15.19 14.82
C SER A 401 -4.04 -14.12 14.14
N LEU A 402 -5.35 -14.38 13.96
CA LEU A 402 -6.27 -13.39 13.44
C LEU A 402 -6.18 -12.08 14.25
N TYR A 403 -5.95 -10.98 13.55
CA TYR A 403 -5.83 -9.65 14.14
C TYR A 403 -6.70 -8.66 13.37
N LEU A 404 -7.42 -7.83 14.11
CA LEU A 404 -8.23 -6.74 13.58
C LEU A 404 -7.55 -5.41 13.87
N HIS A 405 -7.16 -4.70 12.81
CA HIS A 405 -6.69 -3.33 12.82
C HIS A 405 -7.84 -2.37 12.58
N LEU A 406 -7.92 -1.26 13.33
CA LEU A 406 -8.90 -0.19 13.14
C LEU A 406 -8.18 1.14 12.90
N LEU A 407 -8.66 1.90 11.93
CA LEU A 407 -8.13 3.21 11.59
C LEU A 407 -9.29 4.19 11.28
N PRO A 408 -9.64 5.10 12.21
CA PRO A 408 -9.13 5.24 13.57
C PRO A 408 -9.82 4.27 14.55
N ASP A 409 -9.34 4.21 15.79
CA ASP A 409 -10.00 3.50 16.91
C ASP A 409 -10.55 4.46 17.99
N TYR A 410 -10.36 5.76 17.79
CA TYR A 410 -11.04 6.83 18.52
C TYR A 410 -11.50 7.90 17.52
N LEU A 411 -12.78 8.28 17.59
CA LEU A 411 -13.35 9.29 16.72
C LEU A 411 -14.25 10.23 17.52
N ALA A 412 -14.05 11.55 17.34
CA ALA A 412 -14.96 12.57 17.82
C ALA A 412 -15.62 13.26 16.63
N VAL A 413 -16.95 13.26 16.59
CA VAL A 413 -17.76 13.71 15.45
C VAL A 413 -18.92 14.58 15.90
N LYS A 414 -19.44 15.42 15.01
CA LYS A 414 -20.70 16.15 15.26
C LYS A 414 -21.89 15.20 15.15
N ALA A 415 -22.98 15.52 15.83
CA ALA A 415 -24.29 14.93 15.60
C ALA A 415 -24.66 15.07 14.11
N ASP A 416 -25.41 14.10 13.59
CA ASP A 416 -25.85 14.06 12.20
C ASP A 416 -24.74 13.94 11.15
N SER A 417 -23.53 13.56 11.57
CA SER A 417 -22.44 13.20 10.66
C SER A 417 -22.49 11.72 10.28
N THR A 418 -21.87 11.37 9.15
CA THR A 418 -21.81 10.00 8.65
C THR A 418 -20.36 9.48 8.55
N PRO A 419 -19.61 9.37 9.66
CA PRO A 419 -18.20 9.02 9.60
C PRO A 419 -17.92 7.60 9.09
N ALA A 420 -16.72 7.38 8.55
CA ALA A 420 -16.24 6.04 8.19
C ALA A 420 -15.07 5.59 9.07
N VAL A 421 -14.98 4.30 9.35
CA VAL A 421 -13.82 3.67 10.00
C VAL A 421 -13.30 2.55 9.09
N VAL A 422 -11.99 2.49 8.88
CA VAL A 422 -11.39 1.39 8.14
C VAL A 422 -11.02 0.27 9.09
N ALA A 423 -11.45 -0.94 8.74
CA ALA A 423 -11.15 -2.17 9.44
C ALA A 423 -10.35 -3.10 8.54
N TRP A 424 -9.22 -3.60 9.04
CA TRP A 424 -8.39 -4.56 8.33
C TRP A 424 -8.15 -5.82 9.18
N ALA A 425 -8.72 -6.93 8.76
CA ALA A 425 -8.50 -8.24 9.34
C ALA A 425 -7.34 -8.95 8.62
N VAL A 426 -6.32 -9.33 9.38
CA VAL A 426 -5.12 -10.01 8.89
C VAL A 426 -4.88 -11.31 9.66
N GLY A 427 -4.22 -12.28 9.00
CA GLY A 427 -4.04 -13.64 9.55
C GLY A 427 -5.30 -14.51 9.44
N GLY A 428 -5.14 -15.80 9.73
CA GLY A 428 -6.20 -16.82 9.61
C GLY A 428 -6.55 -17.25 8.17
N GLU A 429 -7.32 -18.33 8.05
CA GLU A 429 -7.75 -18.92 6.78
C GLU A 429 -9.25 -18.66 6.49
N GLY A 430 -9.60 -18.45 5.22
CA GLY A 430 -11.00 -18.29 4.78
C GLY A 430 -11.44 -16.84 4.53
N GLU A 431 -12.74 -16.65 4.26
CA GLU A 431 -13.38 -15.33 4.12
C GLU A 431 -13.53 -14.64 5.47
N VAL A 432 -13.47 -13.31 5.46
CA VAL A 432 -13.64 -12.49 6.67
C VAL A 432 -15.08 -12.00 6.74
N GLU A 433 -15.72 -12.22 7.89
CA GLU A 433 -16.99 -11.59 8.25
C GLU A 433 -16.74 -10.54 9.33
N LEU A 434 -17.32 -9.35 9.17
CA LEU A 434 -17.28 -8.27 10.16
C LEU A 434 -18.66 -8.02 10.76
N SER A 435 -18.67 -7.73 12.05
CA SER A 435 -19.88 -7.31 12.76
C SER A 435 -19.57 -6.17 13.72
N VAL A 436 -20.56 -5.29 13.92
CA VAL A 436 -20.48 -4.14 14.83
C VAL A 436 -21.55 -4.30 15.90
N ALA A 437 -21.17 -4.11 17.16
CA ALA A 437 -22.06 -4.15 18.31
C ALA A 437 -21.85 -2.92 19.22
N GLY A 438 -22.82 -2.61 20.07
CA GLY A 438 -22.72 -1.47 21.00
C GLY A 438 -23.03 -0.10 20.36
N ALA A 439 -23.61 -0.08 19.16
CA ALA A 439 -24.08 1.16 18.54
C ALA A 439 -25.20 1.79 19.39
N PRO A 440 -25.17 3.11 19.64
CA PRO A 440 -26.25 3.80 20.33
C PRO A 440 -27.58 3.74 19.58
N ALA A 441 -28.67 3.94 20.32
CA ALA A 441 -30.00 4.01 19.73
C ALA A 441 -30.08 5.16 18.71
N GLY A 442 -30.62 4.87 17.52
CA GLY A 442 -30.71 5.81 16.41
C GLY A 442 -29.52 5.75 15.45
N MET A 443 -28.42 5.12 15.83
CA MET A 443 -27.25 4.98 14.97
C MET A 443 -27.42 3.82 14.00
N GLU A 444 -27.33 4.10 12.71
CA GLU A 444 -27.21 3.06 11.68
C GLU A 444 -25.73 2.82 11.34
N TRP A 445 -25.42 1.64 10.84
CA TRP A 445 -24.09 1.32 10.35
C TRP A 445 -24.16 0.35 9.18
N SER A 446 -23.19 0.47 8.29
CA SER A 446 -22.99 -0.46 7.18
C SER A 446 -21.52 -0.86 7.08
N VAL A 447 -21.27 -2.02 6.49
CA VAL A 447 -19.92 -2.54 6.25
C VAL A 447 -19.82 -2.86 4.78
N GLU A 448 -18.79 -2.31 4.13
CA GLU A 448 -18.55 -2.47 2.71
C GLU A 448 -17.11 -2.94 2.50
N PRO A 449 -16.86 -3.98 1.68
CA PRO A 449 -15.52 -4.34 1.27
C PRO A 449 -14.83 -3.16 0.58
N LEU A 450 -13.59 -2.88 0.98
CA LEU A 450 -12.84 -1.76 0.44
C LEU A 450 -11.93 -2.23 -0.70
N GLY A 451 -12.47 -2.17 -1.92
CA GLY A 451 -11.79 -2.63 -3.13
C GLY A 451 -11.67 -4.15 -3.21
N GLU A 452 -10.65 -4.64 -3.92
CA GLU A 452 -10.38 -6.08 -4.11
C GLU A 452 -9.44 -6.64 -3.01
N VAL A 453 -9.14 -5.88 -1.97
CA VAL A 453 -8.20 -6.27 -0.91
C VAL A 453 -8.89 -7.20 0.09
N PRO A 454 -8.45 -8.45 0.25
CA PRO A 454 -9.09 -9.37 1.19
C PRO A 454 -8.98 -8.88 2.63
N GLY A 455 -10.11 -8.90 3.35
CA GLY A 455 -10.16 -8.56 4.77
C GLY A 455 -10.14 -7.06 5.08
N LEU A 456 -10.19 -6.19 4.07
CA LEU A 456 -10.25 -4.74 4.23
C LEU A 456 -11.67 -4.22 4.01
N PHE A 457 -12.17 -3.40 4.94
CA PHE A 457 -13.55 -2.93 4.93
C PHE A 457 -13.66 -1.47 5.35
N ALA A 458 -14.61 -0.76 4.77
CA ALA A 458 -15.15 0.51 5.27
C ALA A 458 -16.35 0.21 6.17
N ILE A 459 -16.38 0.83 7.34
CA ILE A 459 -17.50 0.78 8.27
C ILE A 459 -18.09 2.18 8.31
N ASN A 460 -19.18 2.38 7.59
CA ASN A 460 -19.88 3.65 7.56
C ASN A 460 -20.83 3.70 8.75
N LEU A 461 -20.73 4.77 9.52
CA LEU A 461 -21.46 5.03 10.74
C LEU A 461 -22.39 6.21 10.45
N ASP A 462 -23.68 6.05 10.65
CA ASP A 462 -24.64 7.15 10.52
C ASP A 462 -25.03 7.64 11.92
N ALA A 463 -24.53 8.83 12.27
CA ALA A 463 -24.81 9.46 13.56
C ALA A 463 -26.05 10.37 13.54
N GLN A 464 -26.91 10.26 12.53
CA GLN A 464 -28.16 11.01 12.46
C GLN A 464 -29.09 10.72 13.64
N GLY A 465 -29.47 11.78 14.36
CA GLY A 465 -30.32 11.69 15.55
C GLY A 465 -29.67 11.00 16.75
N VAL A 466 -28.37 10.70 16.70
CA VAL A 466 -27.63 10.13 17.84
C VAL A 466 -27.37 11.25 18.85
N PRO A 467 -27.79 11.09 20.13
CA PRO A 467 -27.52 12.08 21.16
C PRO A 467 -26.02 12.31 21.37
N SER A 468 -25.64 13.50 21.82
CA SER A 468 -24.26 13.74 22.23
C SER A 468 -23.88 12.85 23.41
N GLY A 469 -22.68 12.29 23.36
CA GLY A 469 -22.28 11.26 24.31
C GLY A 469 -21.03 10.51 23.90
N HIS A 470 -20.59 9.64 24.82
CA HIS A 470 -19.48 8.74 24.63
C HIS A 470 -20.00 7.31 24.47
N TYR A 471 -19.65 6.69 23.35
CA TYR A 471 -20.10 5.36 22.96
C TYR A 471 -18.89 4.45 22.70
N GLU A 472 -19.03 3.18 23.08
CA GLU A 472 -18.01 2.17 22.86
C GLU A 472 -18.59 1.09 21.94
N LEU A 473 -18.13 1.10 20.69
CA LEU A 473 -18.50 0.12 19.68
C LEU A 473 -17.53 -1.06 19.75
N THR A 474 -18.03 -2.29 19.65
CA THR A 474 -17.23 -3.50 19.55
C THR A 474 -17.31 -4.06 18.14
N LEU A 475 -16.18 -4.06 17.44
CA LEU A 475 -16.03 -4.60 16.11
C LEU A 475 -15.44 -6.01 16.22
N THR A 476 -16.09 -6.99 15.61
CA THR A 476 -15.62 -8.38 15.64
C THR A 476 -15.40 -8.88 14.22
N ALA A 477 -14.18 -9.34 13.96
CA ALA A 477 -13.83 -10.06 12.73
C ALA A 477 -13.82 -11.55 13.01
N THR A 478 -14.48 -12.33 12.16
CA THR A 478 -14.47 -13.79 12.19
C THR A 478 -13.88 -14.31 10.88
N ARG A 479 -12.94 -15.26 10.98
CA ARG A 479 -12.27 -15.86 9.83
C ARG A 479 -11.95 -17.32 10.13
N GLY A 480 -12.45 -18.25 9.32
CA GLY A 480 -12.15 -19.69 9.48
C GLY A 480 -12.54 -20.29 10.84
N GLY A 481 -13.49 -19.67 11.55
CA GLY A 481 -13.90 -20.08 12.91
C GLY A 481 -13.11 -19.44 14.05
N GLU A 482 -12.06 -18.66 13.78
CA GLU A 482 -11.41 -17.78 14.74
C GLU A 482 -12.14 -16.42 14.77
N SER A 483 -12.27 -15.80 15.94
CA SER A 483 -12.84 -14.47 16.10
C SER A 483 -11.95 -13.57 16.94
N VAL A 484 -11.81 -12.32 16.53
CA VAL A 484 -11.10 -11.27 17.28
C VAL A 484 -11.97 -10.02 17.36
N SER A 485 -11.97 -9.36 18.52
CA SER A 485 -12.74 -8.14 18.74
C SER A 485 -11.85 -6.95 19.10
N ARG A 486 -12.24 -5.77 18.62
CA ARG A 486 -11.62 -4.47 18.94
C ARG A 486 -12.68 -3.46 19.33
N LYS A 487 -12.29 -2.55 20.21
CA LYS A 487 -13.14 -1.43 20.65
C LYS A 487 -12.83 -0.20 19.80
N LEU A 488 -13.87 0.43 19.30
CA LEU A 488 -13.87 1.76 18.72
C LEU A 488 -14.55 2.70 19.71
N THR A 489 -13.87 3.79 20.06
CA THR A 489 -14.47 4.85 20.88
C THR A 489 -15.06 5.91 19.98
N LEU A 490 -16.36 6.15 20.10
CA LEU A 490 -17.08 7.20 19.35
C LEU A 490 -17.57 8.27 20.32
N TRP A 491 -17.21 9.52 20.07
CA TRP A 491 -17.70 10.68 20.79
C TRP A 491 -18.57 11.52 19.86
N VAL A 492 -19.86 11.64 20.17
CA VAL A 492 -20.80 12.49 19.43
C VAL A 492 -20.93 13.84 20.14
N GLU A 493 -20.70 14.91 19.41
CA GLU A 493 -20.80 16.30 19.85
C GLU A 493 -22.10 16.95 19.37
N ASP A 494 -22.59 17.95 20.10
CA ASP A 494 -23.72 18.77 19.66
C ASP A 494 -23.36 19.71 18.49
#